data_AF-A0A178E363-F1
#
_entry.id   AF-A0A178E363-F1
#
_cell.length_a   1.000
_cell.length_b   1.000
_cell.length_c   1.000
_cell.angle_alpha   90.00
_cell.angle_beta   90.00
_cell.angle_gamma   90.00
#
_symmetry.space_group_name_H-M   'P 1'
#
loop_
_entity.id
_entity.type
_entity.pdbx_description
1 polymer ?
#
loop_
_entity_poly.entity_id
_entity_poly.type
_entity_poly.pdbx_seq_one_letter_code
_entity_poly.pdbx_strand_id
1 'polypeptide(L)'
;MSAKHFWIVGLLMENSSPYLVLPYIDNGLTYLSDVPAVFYSFSFAQNPNWTSLYPPGPEIVRYYHEVCQQYKITDKIELNTDIVECRWSEREKLWIITLRRMVAGMGDLSSKDRQKVVDLEGERAVYSETEVVKAKVVISAVGGLVEPKGWPDEIPGIENFKGKMFHSARWEENVDFTDKNVVVVGTGCSSAQLVPRLPNAPYNAKSVTQLMRSPPWVAPSVTPPGGDEWWEKNSPKLMKSVPGLKELMRFLIFLGAEDQFLKLFPNTPYAEKNRKIYEEKLLRHMKRLVPEKYWETMTPDYGVGCKRRIFDKRWLTSLNDPKIELTTQPLTRVTELGVVIGPGATYPKNVNQEDYPEREVPADIIVLANGFDTTRWLHPLKVVGQDGKDLVHLMEERGGAQAYQGTAMDGFPNFFMLFGPNTATGHSSVVMASENMVNFSLKFVKLILNGEAQTVDVKHSAEVAFTAEIQEALKNTVWRSGCHSWYYTEDGWNSTVYPYTQVDFWRRCTFPKWDDWNITYTSKGIAKIRRTKALRFLTVTLAVVGAYKVRQSGLGLQDLKAVVKNFLQGYVARIFQLWALLKSQVVS
;
A
#
# COMPACT_ATOMS: atom_id res chain seq x y z
N MET A 1 24.47 12.71 26.21
CA MET A 1 24.19 11.68 25.18
C MET A 1 23.32 12.29 24.09
N SER A 2 23.90 12.48 22.90
CA SER A 2 23.22 12.99 21.70
C SER A 2 22.26 11.93 21.16
N ALA A 3 21.00 11.95 21.59
CA ALA A 3 19.96 11.07 21.06
C ALA A 3 19.19 11.81 19.96
N LYS A 4 19.73 11.80 18.73
CA LYS A 4 19.03 12.23 17.50
C LYS A 4 19.40 11.31 16.34
N HIS A 5 19.10 10.02 16.46
CA HIS A 5 19.13 9.13 15.30
C HIS A 5 17.71 8.58 15.11
N PHE A 6 16.98 9.22 14.21
CA PHE A 6 15.90 8.52 13.49
C PHE A 6 16.63 7.60 12.53
N TRP A 7 16.54 6.30 12.76
CA TRP A 7 16.98 5.29 11.82
C TRP A 7 15.77 4.88 11.00
N ILE A 8 15.77 5.20 9.71
CA ILE A 8 14.84 4.59 8.77
C ILE A 8 15.62 3.44 8.15
N VAL A 9 15.43 2.23 8.64
CA VAL A 9 15.90 1.06 7.91
C VAL A 9 14.83 0.78 6.86
N GLY A 10 15.13 1.15 5.62
CA GLY A 10 14.18 1.12 4.53
C GLY A 10 13.98 -0.31 4.03
N LEU A 11 12.92 -0.97 4.49
CA LEU A 11 12.27 -2.06 3.74
C LEU A 11 11.20 -1.42 2.85
N LEU A 12 11.63 -0.70 1.81
CA LEU A 12 10.73 -0.30 0.73
C LEU A 12 10.70 -1.42 -0.29
N MET A 13 9.58 -2.14 -0.35
CA MET A 13 9.22 -3.14 -1.38
C MET A 13 10.44 -3.89 -1.95
N GLU A 14 11.02 -4.84 -1.18
CA GLU A 14 12.15 -5.73 -1.57
C GLU A 14 12.73 -5.43 -2.96
N ASN A 15 13.46 -4.33 -2.99
CA ASN A 15 14.47 -3.99 -3.96
C ASN A 15 15.50 -3.26 -3.13
N SER A 16 16.26 -4.06 -2.40
CA SER A 16 17.42 -3.71 -1.59
C SER A 16 18.58 -3.26 -2.48
N SER A 17 18.29 -2.48 -3.51
CA SER A 17 19.25 -1.91 -4.43
C SER A 17 19.99 -0.76 -3.72
N PRO A 18 21.21 -0.38 -4.15
CA PRO A 18 21.87 0.86 -3.71
C PRO A 18 21.05 2.15 -3.96
N TYR A 19 19.88 2.08 -4.60
CA TYR A 19 18.98 3.18 -4.88
C TYR A 19 17.68 3.07 -4.07
N LEU A 20 17.28 4.16 -3.41
CA LEU A 20 16.07 4.32 -2.58
C LEU A 20 14.78 3.77 -3.20
N VAL A 21 14.71 3.78 -4.53
CA VAL A 21 13.75 3.07 -5.36
C VAL A 21 14.49 2.82 -6.68
N LEU A 22 14.52 1.58 -7.19
CA LEU A 22 15.29 1.23 -8.40
C LEU A 22 15.04 2.21 -9.56
N PRO A 23 16.08 2.63 -10.29
CA PRO A 23 15.88 3.23 -11.60
C PRO A 23 15.34 2.13 -12.52
N TYR A 24 14.03 2.15 -12.79
CA TYR A 24 13.52 1.52 -14.01
C TYR A 24 14.17 2.30 -15.17
N ILE A 25 15.28 1.79 -15.68
CA ILE A 25 15.93 2.35 -16.86
C ILE A 25 15.03 2.02 -18.06
N ASP A 26 14.83 3.04 -18.88
CA ASP A 26 13.73 3.23 -19.82
C ASP A 26 13.83 2.38 -21.10
N ASN A 27 14.00 1.05 -21.02
CA ASN A 27 14.28 0.22 -22.21
C ASN A 27 13.48 -1.08 -22.36
N GLY A 28 12.40 -1.34 -21.61
CA GLY A 28 11.67 -2.60 -21.81
C GLY A 28 10.23 -2.66 -21.31
N LEU A 29 10.03 -2.72 -19.99
CA LEU A 29 8.72 -2.98 -19.39
C LEU A 29 8.34 -1.92 -18.36
N THR A 30 7.49 -0.99 -18.77
CA THR A 30 6.98 0.04 -17.86
C THR A 30 5.64 -0.37 -17.27
N TYR A 31 5.62 -0.66 -15.97
CA TYR A 31 4.39 -0.83 -15.20
C TYR A 31 3.78 0.53 -14.85
N LEU A 32 2.46 0.64 -14.94
CA LEU A 32 1.66 1.82 -14.63
C LEU A 32 0.90 1.61 -13.31
N SER A 33 0.80 2.67 -12.52
CA SER A 33 -0.14 2.72 -11.40
C SER A 33 -1.58 2.71 -11.90
N ASP A 34 -2.48 2.08 -11.15
CA ASP A 34 -3.92 2.08 -11.41
C ASP A 34 -4.67 3.21 -10.69
N VAL A 35 -3.95 4.07 -9.98
CA VAL A 35 -4.47 5.27 -9.32
C VAL A 35 -3.90 6.51 -9.99
N PRO A 36 -4.71 7.54 -10.28
CA PRO A 36 -4.21 8.75 -10.91
C PRO A 36 -3.11 9.46 -10.10
N ALA A 37 -2.11 10.01 -10.78
CA ALA A 37 -0.85 10.51 -10.21
C ALA A 37 -1.05 11.52 -9.07
N VAL A 38 -1.97 12.48 -9.25
CA VAL A 38 -2.30 13.50 -8.25
C VAL A 38 -2.93 12.93 -6.98
N PHE A 39 -3.48 11.71 -7.03
CA PHE A 39 -4.04 10.99 -5.88
C PHE A 39 -3.09 9.90 -5.35
N TYR A 40 -2.21 9.38 -6.20
CA TYR A 40 -1.12 8.45 -5.87
C TYR A 40 0.19 9.18 -5.51
N SER A 41 0.07 10.33 -4.85
CA SER A 41 1.18 11.12 -4.33
C SER A 41 0.86 11.62 -2.92
N PHE A 42 1.88 11.97 -2.13
CA PHE A 42 1.70 12.51 -0.78
C PHE A 42 0.93 13.83 -0.81
N SER A 43 -0.06 13.98 0.07
CA SER A 43 -0.87 15.19 0.18
C SER A 43 -0.03 16.41 0.57
N PHE A 44 1.04 16.21 1.34
CA PHE A 44 1.98 17.26 1.75
C PHE A 44 3.09 17.55 0.73
N ALA A 45 3.22 16.74 -0.33
CA ALA A 45 4.26 16.88 -1.35
C ALA A 45 3.70 16.59 -2.75
N GLN A 46 2.75 17.41 -3.19
CA GLN A 46 2.15 17.28 -4.53
C GLN A 46 3.15 17.62 -5.64
N ASN A 47 3.26 16.74 -6.64
CA ASN A 47 4.14 16.93 -7.79
C ASN A 47 3.36 17.51 -8.98
N PRO A 48 3.65 18.74 -9.44
CA PRO A 48 2.99 19.31 -10.61
C PRO A 48 3.63 18.82 -11.93
N ASN A 49 4.73 18.06 -11.90
CA ASN A 49 5.46 17.61 -13.07
C ASN A 49 5.01 16.26 -13.62
N TRP A 50 3.93 15.67 -13.09
CA TRP A 50 3.40 14.41 -13.62
C TRP A 50 3.09 14.52 -15.12
N THR A 51 3.73 13.67 -15.90
CA THR A 51 3.63 13.57 -17.36
C THR A 51 2.49 12.67 -17.80
N SER A 52 1.94 11.86 -16.90
CA SER A 52 0.85 10.95 -17.22
C SER A 52 -0.24 11.00 -16.16
N LEU A 53 -1.47 10.68 -16.55
CA LEU A 53 -2.58 10.59 -15.59
C LEU A 53 -2.35 9.41 -14.64
N TYR A 54 -1.86 8.29 -15.17
CA TYR A 54 -1.50 7.07 -14.44
C TYR A 54 0.01 6.87 -14.54
N PRO A 55 0.77 7.20 -13.49
CA PRO A 55 2.22 7.35 -13.58
C PRO A 55 2.91 6.00 -13.77
N PRO A 56 3.91 5.91 -14.67
CA PRO A 56 4.79 4.75 -14.76
C PRO A 56 5.68 4.61 -13.54
N GLY A 57 6.10 3.39 -13.24
CA GLY A 57 7.04 3.03 -12.16
C GLY A 57 8.26 3.97 -12.05
N PRO A 58 9.03 4.21 -13.13
CA PRO A 58 10.17 5.13 -13.09
C PRO A 58 9.79 6.57 -12.71
N GLU A 59 8.60 7.06 -13.09
CA GLU A 59 8.15 8.40 -12.70
C GLU A 59 7.80 8.46 -11.21
N ILE A 60 7.20 7.40 -10.67
CA ILE A 60 6.90 7.26 -9.23
C ILE A 60 8.18 7.17 -8.40
N VAL A 61 9.17 6.40 -8.86
CA VAL A 61 10.52 6.30 -8.27
C VAL A 61 11.14 7.69 -8.15
N ARG A 62 11.20 8.42 -9.27
CA ARG A 62 11.77 9.76 -9.34
C ARG A 62 11.07 10.69 -8.36
N TYR A 63 9.73 10.64 -8.32
CA TYR A 63 8.95 11.41 -7.36
C TYR A 63 9.34 11.13 -5.90
N TYR A 64 9.44 9.86 -5.49
CA TYR A 64 9.83 9.53 -4.11
C TYR A 64 11.25 9.98 -3.77
N HIS A 65 12.18 9.87 -4.72
CA HIS A 65 13.54 10.38 -4.55
C HIS A 65 13.56 11.90 -4.37
N GLU A 66 12.81 12.65 -5.20
CA GLU A 66 12.66 14.11 -5.07
C GLU A 66 12.06 14.50 -3.71
N VAL A 67 11.06 13.76 -3.22
CA VAL A 67 10.49 13.97 -1.88
C VAL A 67 11.54 13.73 -0.80
N CYS A 68 12.32 12.65 -0.89
CA CYS A 68 13.39 12.37 0.09
C CYS A 68 14.42 13.51 0.14
N GLN A 69 14.80 14.04 -1.03
CA GLN A 69 15.70 15.18 -1.14
C GLN A 69 15.09 16.48 -0.58
N GLN A 70 13.83 16.76 -0.92
CA GLN A 70 13.09 17.95 -0.43
C GLN A 70 13.05 17.98 1.10
N TYR A 71 12.79 16.83 1.74
CA TYR A 71 12.69 16.71 3.19
C TYR A 71 14.00 16.35 3.89
N LYS A 72 15.10 16.20 3.13
CA LYS A 72 16.46 15.92 3.64
C LYS A 72 16.51 14.69 4.56
N ILE A 73 15.94 13.59 4.10
CA ILE A 73 15.92 12.32 4.85
C ILE A 73 16.80 11.23 4.23
N THR A 74 17.44 11.49 3.08
CA THR A 74 18.30 10.51 2.40
C THR A 74 19.45 10.03 3.29
N ASP A 75 20.02 10.90 4.12
CA ASP A 75 21.09 10.56 5.08
C ASP A 75 20.57 9.85 6.36
N LYS A 76 19.27 9.60 6.46
CA LYS A 76 18.62 8.86 7.57
C LYS A 76 18.21 7.46 7.16
N ILE A 77 18.41 7.11 5.89
CA ILE A 77 18.01 5.82 5.32
C ILE A 77 19.26 4.98 5.14
N GLU A 78 19.28 3.82 5.79
CA GLU A 78 20.32 2.80 5.59
C GLU A 78 19.77 1.75 4.62
N LEU A 79 20.42 1.61 3.46
CA LEU A 79 20.13 0.61 2.44
C LEU A 79 21.07 -0.59 2.60
N ASN A 80 20.76 -1.69 1.91
CA ASN A 80 21.50 -2.96 2.03
C ASN A 80 21.55 -3.48 3.49
N THR A 81 20.49 -3.26 4.26
CA THR A 81 20.41 -3.64 5.67
C THR A 81 19.08 -4.32 5.96
N ASP A 82 19.13 -5.58 6.38
CA ASP A 82 17.96 -6.36 6.78
C ASP A 82 17.75 -6.23 8.30
N ILE A 83 16.49 -6.06 8.74
CA ILE A 83 16.13 -6.21 10.16
C ILE A 83 15.72 -7.67 10.40
N VAL A 84 16.46 -8.35 11.27
CA VAL A 84 16.20 -9.77 11.60
C VAL A 84 15.15 -9.89 12.70
N GLU A 85 15.34 -9.15 13.78
CA GLU A 85 14.48 -9.24 14.96
C GLU A 85 14.34 -7.87 15.64
N CYS A 86 13.11 -7.53 16.00
CA CYS A 86 12.77 -6.49 16.96
C CYS A 86 12.26 -7.15 18.23
N ARG A 87 12.97 -7.03 19.35
CA ARG A 87 12.60 -7.63 20.63
C ARG A 87 12.35 -6.58 21.71
N TRP A 88 11.21 -6.66 22.38
CA TRP A 88 10.89 -5.77 23.49
C TRP A 88 11.69 -6.14 24.75
N SER A 89 12.30 -5.14 25.38
CA SER A 89 12.97 -5.28 26.68
C SER A 89 12.09 -4.74 27.79
N GLU A 90 11.52 -5.63 28.61
CA GLU A 90 10.71 -5.24 29.77
C GLU A 90 11.48 -4.41 30.80
N ARG A 91 12.78 -4.71 30.95
CA ARG A 91 13.66 -4.01 31.89
C ARG A 91 13.96 -2.58 31.44
N GLU A 92 14.26 -2.39 30.15
CA GLU A 92 14.69 -1.08 29.63
C GLU A 92 13.53 -0.25 29.09
N LYS A 93 12.37 -0.88 28.81
CA LYS A 93 11.25 -0.29 28.07
C LYS A 93 11.68 0.27 26.71
N LEU A 94 12.50 -0.51 26.01
CA LEU A 94 13.06 -0.22 24.69
C LEU A 94 12.96 -1.46 23.80
N TRP A 95 12.92 -1.23 22.50
CA TRP A 95 13.13 -2.25 21.48
C TRP A 95 14.62 -2.49 21.27
N ILE A 96 15.03 -3.74 21.35
CA ILE A 96 16.36 -4.24 20.96
C ILE A 96 16.23 -4.79 19.54
N ILE A 97 16.95 -4.20 18.60
CA ILE A 97 16.80 -4.48 17.18
C ILE A 97 18.10 -5.07 16.67
N THR A 98 18.02 -6.26 16.07
CA THR A 98 19.17 -6.90 15.40
C THR A 98 19.06 -6.63 13.91
N LEU A 99 20.07 -5.97 13.35
CA LEU A 99 20.17 -5.68 11.92
C LEU A 99 21.41 -6.36 11.33
N ARG A 100 21.33 -6.69 10.04
CA ARG A 100 22.41 -7.29 9.27
C ARG A 100 22.68 -6.47 8.03
N ARG A 101 23.91 -5.99 7.88
CA ARG A 101 24.36 -5.30 6.67
C ARG A 101 24.75 -6.33 5.62
N MET A 102 24.34 -6.08 4.39
CA MET A 102 24.57 -6.95 3.25
C MET A 102 25.77 -6.47 2.44
N VAL A 103 26.42 -7.42 1.77
CA VAL A 103 27.37 -7.13 0.70
C VAL A 103 26.61 -6.47 -0.46
N ALA A 104 27.26 -5.53 -1.15
CA ALA A 104 26.63 -4.81 -2.27
C ALA A 104 26.08 -5.80 -3.33
N GLY A 105 24.83 -5.61 -3.75
CA GLY A 105 24.13 -6.48 -4.70
C GLY A 105 23.48 -7.74 -4.09
N MET A 106 23.69 -8.03 -2.80
CA MET A 106 23.00 -9.11 -2.07
C MET A 106 21.64 -8.70 -1.50
N GLY A 107 21.41 -7.39 -1.44
CA GLY A 107 20.07 -6.87 -1.71
C GLY A 107 19.55 -7.35 -3.08
N ASP A 108 18.56 -6.84 -3.77
CA ASP A 108 18.12 -7.37 -5.11
C ASP A 108 17.65 -8.86 -5.20
N LEU A 109 18.26 -9.83 -4.50
CA LEU A 109 17.88 -11.24 -4.36
C LEU A 109 16.69 -11.41 -3.40
N SER A 110 15.93 -12.51 -3.49
CA SER A 110 14.97 -12.86 -2.41
C SER A 110 15.69 -13.22 -1.14
N SER A 111 14.97 -13.15 -0.03
CA SER A 111 15.29 -13.88 1.19
C SER A 111 15.63 -15.37 0.92
N LYS A 112 14.90 -16.06 0.03
CA LYS A 112 15.18 -17.46 -0.35
C LYS A 112 16.48 -17.62 -1.15
N ASP A 113 16.74 -16.74 -2.11
CA ASP A 113 17.93 -16.81 -2.95
C ASP A 113 19.18 -16.41 -2.19
N ARG A 114 19.09 -15.40 -1.30
CA ARG A 114 20.12 -15.12 -0.30
C ARG A 114 20.43 -16.35 0.54
N GLN A 115 19.40 -17.06 1.02
CA GLN A 115 19.59 -18.27 1.80
C GLN A 115 20.35 -19.35 1.00
N LYS A 116 20.05 -19.53 -0.29
CA LYS A 116 20.82 -20.45 -1.15
C LYS A 116 22.30 -20.06 -1.24
N VAL A 117 22.59 -18.76 -1.38
CA VAL A 117 23.99 -18.27 -1.38
C VAL A 117 24.65 -18.52 -0.03
N VAL A 118 23.94 -18.28 1.09
CA VAL A 118 24.44 -18.61 2.43
C VAL A 118 24.72 -20.11 2.57
N ASP A 119 23.86 -20.97 2.06
CA ASP A 119 24.02 -22.43 2.15
C ASP A 119 25.20 -22.94 1.33
N LEU A 120 25.51 -22.28 0.20
CA LEU A 120 26.59 -22.66 -0.73
C LEU A 120 27.94 -22.03 -0.39
N GLU A 121 27.95 -20.73 -0.07
CA GLU A 121 29.17 -19.90 0.05
C GLU A 121 29.40 -19.38 1.49
N GLY A 122 28.44 -19.60 2.39
CA GLY A 122 28.48 -19.18 3.78
C GLY A 122 27.90 -17.79 4.03
N GLU A 123 27.64 -17.48 5.31
CA GLU A 123 26.94 -16.26 5.73
C GLU A 123 27.66 -14.97 5.32
N ARG A 124 29.00 -15.00 5.24
CA ARG A 124 29.83 -13.85 4.85
C ARG A 124 29.74 -13.48 3.37
N ALA A 125 29.25 -14.37 2.51
CA ALA A 125 29.00 -14.05 1.10
C ALA A 125 27.82 -13.07 0.96
N VAL A 126 26.89 -13.11 1.92
CA VAL A 126 25.67 -12.28 1.92
C VAL A 126 25.77 -11.12 2.89
N TYR A 127 26.25 -11.37 4.11
CA TYR A 127 26.24 -10.40 5.21
C TYR A 127 27.65 -9.98 5.61
N SER A 128 27.88 -8.67 5.67
CA SER A 128 29.15 -8.07 6.06
C SER A 128 29.26 -7.82 7.56
N GLU A 129 28.14 -7.46 8.21
CA GLU A 129 28.11 -7.08 9.63
C GLU A 129 26.76 -7.40 10.26
N THR A 130 26.75 -7.67 11.57
CA THR A 130 25.54 -7.70 12.41
C THR A 130 25.68 -6.69 13.52
N GLU A 131 24.69 -5.83 13.69
CA GLU A 131 24.65 -4.81 14.74
C GLU A 131 23.37 -4.94 15.58
N VAL A 132 23.47 -4.59 16.86
CA VAL A 132 22.31 -4.46 17.75
C VAL A 132 22.12 -3.00 18.13
N VAL A 133 20.98 -2.44 17.75
CA VAL A 133 20.57 -1.07 18.07
C VAL A 133 19.39 -1.05 19.04
N LYS A 134 19.23 0.07 19.76
CA LYS A 134 18.11 0.25 20.71
C LYS A 134 17.22 1.41 20.27
N ALA A 135 15.91 1.19 20.29
CA ALA A 135 14.93 2.20 19.92
C ALA A 135 13.82 2.34 20.97
N LYS A 136 13.35 3.57 21.17
CA LYS A 136 12.17 3.83 22.02
C LYS A 136 10.86 3.44 21.34
N VAL A 137 10.84 3.56 20.02
CA VAL A 137 9.67 3.38 19.15
C VAL A 137 10.16 2.67 17.90
N VAL A 138 9.38 1.70 17.43
CA VAL A 138 9.59 1.04 16.13
C VAL A 138 8.34 1.25 15.29
N ILE A 139 8.52 1.65 14.03
CA ILE A 139 7.44 1.76 13.06
C ILE A 139 7.81 0.86 11.89
N SER A 140 7.10 -0.24 11.73
CA SER A 140 7.23 -1.11 10.58
C SER A 140 6.52 -0.51 9.37
N ALA A 141 7.26 -0.32 8.29
CA ALA A 141 6.75 0.16 7.00
C ALA A 141 7.08 -0.82 5.87
N VAL A 142 7.21 -2.12 6.20
CA VAL A 142 7.69 -3.17 5.28
C VAL A 142 6.73 -3.45 4.12
N GLY A 143 5.46 -3.03 4.22
CA GLY A 143 4.46 -3.24 3.18
C GLY A 143 3.81 -4.65 3.21
N GLY A 144 2.86 -4.88 2.29
CA GLY A 144 2.08 -6.12 2.24
C GLY A 144 2.07 -6.84 0.89
N LEU A 145 2.77 -6.32 -0.12
CA LEU A 145 2.95 -6.91 -1.46
C LEU A 145 4.45 -6.83 -1.81
N VAL A 146 5.25 -7.61 -1.10
CA VAL A 146 6.71 -7.48 -1.12
C VAL A 146 7.38 -8.75 -1.60
N GLU A 147 7.23 -9.87 -0.88
CA GLU A 147 7.85 -11.13 -1.27
C GLU A 147 7.08 -11.76 -2.46
N PRO A 148 7.72 -11.97 -3.61
CA PRO A 148 7.11 -12.65 -4.74
C PRO A 148 6.74 -14.09 -4.42
N LYS A 149 5.64 -14.59 -4.99
CA LYS A 149 5.37 -16.04 -4.92
C LYS A 149 6.40 -16.78 -5.77
N GLY A 150 7.03 -17.77 -5.15
CA GLY A 150 7.92 -18.69 -5.86
C GLY A 150 7.17 -19.59 -6.85
N TRP A 151 7.93 -20.53 -7.42
CA TRP A 151 7.35 -21.64 -8.16
C TRP A 151 6.39 -22.45 -7.27
N PRO A 152 5.20 -22.88 -7.74
CA PRO A 152 4.31 -23.73 -6.97
C PRO A 152 4.92 -25.11 -6.76
N ASP A 153 5.03 -25.55 -5.50
CA ASP A 153 5.68 -26.82 -5.13
C ASP A 153 4.93 -28.04 -5.71
N GLU A 154 3.64 -27.90 -6.00
CA GLU A 154 2.80 -28.94 -6.60
C GLU A 154 3.09 -29.19 -8.08
N ILE A 155 3.85 -28.32 -8.77
CA ILE A 155 4.17 -28.46 -10.19
C ILE A 155 5.62 -28.98 -10.36
N PRO A 156 5.82 -30.28 -10.68
CA PRO A 156 7.14 -30.87 -10.80
C PRO A 156 7.89 -30.47 -12.08
N GLY A 157 9.21 -30.66 -12.09
CA GLY A 157 10.06 -30.63 -13.28
C GLY A 157 10.78 -29.31 -13.53
N ILE A 158 10.51 -28.26 -12.75
CA ILE A 158 11.12 -26.94 -12.95
C ILE A 158 12.65 -26.96 -12.82
N GLU A 159 13.17 -27.86 -11.99
CA GLU A 159 14.60 -28.10 -11.78
C GLU A 159 15.34 -28.57 -13.04
N ASN A 160 14.61 -29.16 -14.01
CA ASN A 160 15.17 -29.67 -15.26
C ASN A 160 15.01 -28.68 -16.43
N PHE A 161 14.33 -27.56 -16.22
CA PHE A 161 14.07 -26.57 -17.28
C PHE A 161 15.37 -25.92 -17.74
N LYS A 162 15.68 -26.03 -19.05
CA LYS A 162 16.92 -25.46 -19.62
C LYS A 162 16.79 -23.98 -19.99
N GLY A 163 15.56 -23.47 -20.04
CA GLY A 163 15.26 -22.07 -20.34
C GLY A 163 15.46 -21.14 -19.15
N LYS A 164 15.00 -19.89 -19.30
CA LYS A 164 15.04 -18.87 -18.22
C LYS A 164 13.71 -18.82 -17.49
N MET A 165 13.75 -18.77 -16.16
CA MET A 165 12.57 -18.60 -15.33
C MET A 165 12.80 -17.53 -14.27
N PHE A 166 11.92 -16.54 -14.22
CA PHE A 166 11.98 -15.46 -13.24
C PHE A 166 10.58 -14.90 -12.96
N HIS A 167 10.46 -14.18 -11.85
CA HIS A 167 9.21 -13.55 -11.42
C HIS A 167 9.10 -12.11 -11.94
N SER A 168 7.90 -11.66 -12.31
CA SER A 168 7.63 -10.34 -12.88
C SER A 168 8.05 -9.17 -11.97
N ALA A 169 8.13 -9.41 -10.66
CA ALA A 169 8.60 -8.44 -9.67
C ALA A 169 10.13 -8.27 -9.65
N ARG A 170 10.87 -9.23 -10.18
CA ARG A 170 12.33 -9.20 -10.34
C ARG A 170 12.66 -9.39 -11.82
N TRP A 171 12.24 -8.41 -12.60
CA TRP A 171 12.38 -8.44 -14.05
C TRP A 171 13.85 -8.49 -14.46
N GLU A 172 14.24 -9.50 -15.24
CA GLU A 172 15.61 -9.62 -15.76
C GLU A 172 15.75 -8.85 -17.08
N GLU A 173 16.33 -7.66 -17.04
CA GLU A 173 16.49 -6.80 -18.23
C GLU A 173 17.42 -7.38 -19.30
N ASN A 174 18.32 -8.29 -18.93
CA ASN A 174 19.33 -8.87 -19.82
C ASN A 174 18.85 -10.12 -20.58
N VAL A 175 17.59 -10.54 -20.38
CA VAL A 175 17.03 -11.70 -21.09
C VAL A 175 16.57 -11.27 -22.48
N ASP A 176 17.11 -11.92 -23.51
CA ASP A 176 16.68 -11.73 -24.90
C ASP A 176 15.42 -12.55 -25.20
N PHE A 177 14.34 -11.83 -25.51
CA PHE A 177 13.05 -12.41 -25.87
C PHE A 177 12.89 -12.65 -27.38
N THR A 178 13.83 -12.17 -28.20
CA THR A 178 13.74 -12.20 -29.66
C THR A 178 13.62 -13.64 -30.14
N ASP A 179 12.57 -13.91 -30.92
CA ASP A 179 12.27 -15.23 -31.47
C ASP A 179 12.11 -16.37 -30.44
N LYS A 180 11.87 -16.03 -29.16
CA LYS A 180 11.63 -16.99 -28.07
C LYS A 180 10.16 -17.32 -27.87
N ASN A 181 9.88 -18.54 -27.41
CA ASN A 181 8.57 -18.95 -26.91
C ASN A 181 8.48 -18.63 -25.42
N VAL A 182 7.49 -17.83 -25.03
CA VAL A 182 7.35 -17.31 -23.68
C VAL A 182 6.08 -17.87 -23.05
N VAL A 183 6.19 -18.48 -21.88
CA VAL A 183 5.05 -18.88 -21.07
C VAL A 183 4.89 -17.89 -19.92
N VAL A 184 3.69 -17.32 -19.76
CA VAL A 184 3.37 -16.39 -18.67
C VAL A 184 2.37 -17.05 -17.73
N VAL A 185 2.78 -17.28 -16.48
CA VAL A 185 1.93 -17.92 -15.47
C VAL A 185 1.17 -16.86 -14.68
N GLY A 186 -0.14 -16.74 -14.92
CA GLY A 186 -1.04 -15.84 -14.20
C GLY A 186 -1.70 -14.77 -15.07
N THR A 187 -2.81 -14.23 -14.56
CA THR A 187 -3.66 -13.22 -15.20
C THR A 187 -3.99 -12.04 -14.28
N GLY A 188 -3.06 -11.68 -13.39
CA GLY A 188 -3.18 -10.52 -12.53
C GLY A 188 -2.83 -9.20 -13.24
N CYS A 189 -2.74 -8.12 -12.46
CA CYS A 189 -2.33 -6.80 -12.97
C CYS A 189 -0.97 -6.82 -13.67
N SER A 190 0.00 -7.59 -13.15
CA SER A 190 1.34 -7.72 -13.76
C SER A 190 1.24 -8.27 -15.18
N SER A 191 0.50 -9.37 -15.37
CA SER A 191 0.36 -10.01 -16.68
C SER A 191 -0.33 -9.11 -17.70
N ALA A 192 -1.40 -8.42 -17.29
CA ALA A 192 -2.13 -7.51 -18.18
C ALA A 192 -1.26 -6.36 -18.72
N GLN A 193 -0.20 -5.98 -18.00
CA GLN A 193 0.71 -4.92 -18.43
C GLN A 193 1.91 -5.44 -19.22
N LEU A 194 2.35 -6.68 -18.97
CA LEU A 194 3.52 -7.29 -19.61
C LEU A 194 3.18 -8.02 -20.91
N VAL A 195 2.12 -8.84 -20.92
CA VAL A 195 1.77 -9.71 -22.05
C VAL A 195 1.59 -8.93 -23.36
N PRO A 196 0.91 -7.76 -23.38
CA PRO A 196 0.72 -6.99 -24.62
C PRO A 196 2.02 -6.50 -25.26
N ARG A 197 3.12 -6.43 -24.50
CA ARG A 197 4.41 -5.92 -24.99
C ARG A 197 5.31 -7.01 -25.55
N LEU A 198 5.21 -8.25 -25.03
CA LEU A 198 6.13 -9.33 -25.38
C LEU A 198 6.22 -9.64 -26.90
N PRO A 199 5.12 -9.68 -27.68
CA PRO A 199 5.21 -10.04 -29.10
C PRO A 199 5.83 -8.97 -30.00
N ASN A 200 5.95 -7.74 -29.50
CA ASN A 200 6.32 -6.54 -30.23
C ASN A 200 7.64 -5.95 -29.73
N ALA A 201 8.20 -4.99 -30.46
CA ALA A 201 9.40 -4.29 -30.03
C ALA A 201 9.20 -3.65 -28.62
N PRO A 202 10.20 -3.72 -27.73
CA PRO A 202 11.57 -4.20 -27.97
C PRO A 202 11.76 -5.72 -27.82
N TYR A 203 10.75 -6.47 -27.39
CA TYR A 203 10.90 -7.89 -27.01
C TYR A 203 10.85 -8.87 -28.18
N ASN A 204 9.96 -8.65 -29.15
CA ASN A 204 9.85 -9.45 -30.37
C ASN A 204 9.77 -10.97 -30.12
N ALA A 205 9.02 -11.40 -29.09
CA ALA A 205 8.79 -12.81 -28.83
C ALA A 205 8.14 -13.51 -30.03
N LYS A 206 8.53 -14.76 -30.25
CA LYS A 206 7.95 -15.62 -31.30
C LYS A 206 6.51 -16.00 -30.96
N SER A 207 6.29 -16.41 -29.72
CA SER A 207 4.99 -16.80 -29.19
C SER A 207 4.88 -16.48 -27.71
N VAL A 208 3.66 -16.24 -27.23
CA VAL A 208 3.34 -15.97 -25.84
C VAL A 208 2.12 -16.80 -25.44
N THR A 209 2.31 -17.81 -24.59
CA THR A 209 1.22 -18.59 -24.01
C THR A 209 0.97 -18.14 -22.58
N GLN A 210 -0.18 -17.51 -22.35
CA GLN A 210 -0.61 -17.03 -21.03
C GLN A 210 -1.52 -18.06 -20.36
N LEU A 211 -1.10 -18.52 -19.18
CA LEU A 211 -1.85 -19.49 -18.38
C LEU A 211 -2.76 -18.76 -17.38
N MET A 212 -4.07 -18.88 -17.58
CA MET A 212 -5.11 -18.25 -16.77
C MET A 212 -5.82 -19.26 -15.89
N ARG A 213 -5.82 -19.06 -14.57
CA ARG A 213 -6.64 -19.90 -13.68
C ARG A 213 -8.11 -19.49 -13.64
N SER A 214 -8.36 -18.19 -13.53
CA SER A 214 -9.71 -17.60 -13.47
C SER A 214 -9.69 -16.22 -14.13
N PRO A 215 -10.71 -15.82 -14.88
CA PRO A 215 -10.73 -14.51 -15.52
C PRO A 215 -10.90 -13.36 -14.52
N PRO A 216 -10.13 -12.27 -14.65
CA PRO A 216 -10.31 -11.04 -13.86
C PRO A 216 -11.44 -10.17 -14.43
N TRP A 217 -12.04 -9.32 -13.58
CA TRP A 217 -12.83 -8.20 -14.07
C TRP A 217 -11.90 -7.10 -14.61
N VAL A 218 -12.06 -6.76 -15.89
CA VAL A 218 -11.25 -5.75 -16.59
C VAL A 218 -12.07 -4.49 -16.84
N ALA A 219 -11.60 -3.37 -16.30
CA ALA A 219 -12.15 -2.04 -16.51
C ALA A 219 -11.28 -1.25 -17.50
N PRO A 220 -11.87 -0.45 -18.41
CA PRO A 220 -11.07 0.44 -19.23
C PRO A 220 -10.40 1.51 -18.36
N SER A 221 -9.12 1.77 -18.63
CA SER A 221 -8.40 2.90 -18.04
C SER A 221 -9.00 4.22 -18.50
N VAL A 222 -8.97 5.23 -17.62
CA VAL A 222 -9.46 6.57 -17.96
C VAL A 222 -8.46 7.25 -18.89
N THR A 223 -8.91 7.70 -20.07
CA THR A 223 -8.10 8.54 -20.95
C THR A 223 -8.12 9.98 -20.43
N PRO A 224 -6.96 10.64 -20.24
CA PRO A 224 -6.93 12.04 -19.85
C PRO A 224 -7.54 12.95 -20.94
N PRO A 225 -7.99 14.17 -20.58
CA PRO A 225 -8.36 15.19 -21.55
C PRO A 225 -7.26 15.40 -22.59
N GLY A 226 -7.62 15.40 -23.87
CA GLY A 226 -6.68 15.54 -24.99
C GLY A 226 -5.90 14.27 -25.37
N GLY A 227 -6.06 13.16 -24.64
CA GLY A 227 -5.29 11.93 -24.85
C GLY A 227 -3.93 11.95 -24.15
N ASP A 228 -3.26 10.79 -24.11
CA ASP A 228 -2.01 10.61 -23.35
C ASP A 228 -0.90 11.58 -23.84
N GLU A 229 -0.70 11.75 -25.16
CA GLU A 229 0.34 12.63 -25.72
C GLU A 229 0.10 14.12 -25.45
N TRP A 230 -1.16 14.57 -25.53
CA TRP A 230 -1.48 15.96 -25.21
C TRP A 230 -1.32 16.19 -23.71
N TRP A 231 -1.75 15.23 -22.88
CA TRP A 231 -1.61 15.30 -21.44
C TRP A 231 -0.14 15.44 -21.06
N GLU A 232 0.74 14.58 -21.56
CA GLU A 232 2.18 14.65 -21.29
C GLU A 232 2.80 16.02 -21.59
N LYS A 233 2.44 16.63 -22.72
CA LYS A 233 2.98 17.93 -23.13
C LYS A 233 2.43 19.11 -22.34
N ASN A 234 1.19 19.01 -21.84
CA ASN A 234 0.43 20.16 -21.33
C ASN A 234 0.12 20.08 -19.83
N SER A 235 -0.03 18.89 -19.24
CA SER A 235 -0.37 18.71 -17.83
C SER A 235 0.62 19.41 -16.91
N PRO A 236 1.97 19.37 -17.12
CA PRO A 236 2.87 20.03 -16.18
C PRO A 236 2.74 21.55 -16.20
N LYS A 237 2.42 22.14 -17.37
CA LYS A 237 2.18 23.58 -17.50
C LYS A 237 0.88 23.95 -16.80
N LEU A 238 -0.20 23.23 -17.06
CA LEU A 238 -1.51 23.47 -16.44
C LEU A 238 -1.46 23.36 -14.92
N MET A 239 -0.84 22.31 -14.39
CA MET A 239 -0.73 22.07 -12.95
C MET A 239 0.13 23.11 -12.22
N LYS A 240 1.06 23.77 -12.92
CA LYS A 240 1.87 24.87 -12.38
C LYS A 240 1.18 26.23 -12.51
N SER A 241 0.49 26.46 -13.62
CA SER A 241 -0.05 27.78 -13.98
C SER A 241 -1.43 28.06 -13.39
N VAL A 242 -2.23 27.03 -13.09
CA VAL A 242 -3.58 27.20 -12.54
C VAL A 242 -3.58 26.92 -11.04
N PRO A 243 -3.67 27.95 -10.16
CA PRO A 243 -3.71 27.74 -8.71
C PRO A 243 -4.91 26.88 -8.30
N GLY A 244 -4.69 25.90 -7.44
CA GLY A 244 -5.76 25.04 -6.91
C GLY A 244 -6.19 23.89 -7.84
N LEU A 245 -5.69 23.82 -9.09
CA LEU A 245 -6.14 22.81 -10.05
C LEU A 245 -5.80 21.38 -9.60
N LYS A 246 -4.57 21.17 -9.12
CA LYS A 246 -4.11 19.86 -8.63
C LYS A 246 -4.89 19.42 -7.39
N GLU A 247 -5.18 20.34 -6.47
CA GLU A 247 -5.99 20.07 -5.28
C GLU A 247 -7.43 19.73 -5.65
N LEU A 248 -8.03 20.49 -6.58
CA LEU A 248 -9.37 20.22 -7.09
C LEU A 248 -9.43 18.85 -7.78
N MET A 249 -8.47 18.54 -8.65
CA MET A 249 -8.41 17.24 -9.32
C MET A 249 -8.26 16.10 -8.33
N ARG A 250 -7.35 16.22 -7.36
CA ARG A 250 -7.17 15.23 -6.29
C ARG A 250 -8.48 15.02 -5.51
N PHE A 251 -9.18 16.09 -5.19
CA PHE A 251 -10.47 16.02 -4.48
C PHE A 251 -11.57 15.34 -5.32
N LEU A 252 -11.67 15.65 -6.62
CA LEU A 252 -12.64 15.01 -7.51
C LEU A 252 -12.35 13.51 -7.70
N ILE A 253 -11.08 13.12 -7.82
CA ILE A 253 -10.67 11.71 -7.88
C ILE A 253 -11.04 10.99 -6.58
N PHE A 254 -10.78 11.63 -5.43
CA PHE A 254 -11.19 11.10 -4.13
C PHE A 254 -12.71 10.91 -4.03
N LEU A 255 -13.52 11.90 -4.44
CA LEU A 255 -14.98 11.77 -4.44
C LEU A 255 -15.45 10.62 -5.33
N GLY A 256 -14.86 10.47 -6.52
CA GLY A 256 -15.15 9.35 -7.42
C GLY A 256 -14.79 7.99 -6.83
N ALA A 257 -13.64 7.89 -6.14
CA ALA A 257 -13.23 6.69 -5.43
C ALA A 257 -14.22 6.30 -4.32
N GLU A 258 -14.64 7.26 -3.49
CA GLU A 258 -15.60 7.00 -2.40
C GLU A 258 -17.01 6.70 -2.92
N ASP A 259 -17.44 7.33 -4.02
CA ASP A 259 -18.68 6.96 -4.71
C ASP A 259 -18.62 5.54 -5.29
N GLN A 260 -17.48 5.14 -5.86
CA GLN A 260 -17.26 3.74 -6.28
C GLN A 260 -17.33 2.76 -5.11
N PHE A 261 -16.88 3.15 -3.91
CA PHE A 261 -17.03 2.32 -2.73
C PHE A 261 -18.51 1.98 -2.49
N LEU A 262 -19.34 3.02 -2.38
CA LEU A 262 -20.77 2.90 -2.09
C LEU A 262 -21.54 2.09 -3.14
N LYS A 263 -21.12 2.19 -4.41
CA LYS A 263 -21.74 1.49 -5.54
C LYS A 263 -21.34 0.04 -5.69
N LEU A 264 -20.18 -0.38 -5.19
CA LEU A 264 -19.60 -1.67 -5.59
C LEU A 264 -19.28 -2.60 -4.43
N PHE A 265 -18.95 -2.11 -3.24
CA PHE A 265 -18.36 -2.97 -2.21
C PHE A 265 -19.33 -3.47 -1.13
N PRO A 266 -20.22 -2.64 -0.55
CA PRO A 266 -21.24 -3.14 0.38
C PRO A 266 -22.23 -4.11 -0.29
N ASN A 267 -22.82 -5.04 0.46
CA ASN A 267 -23.95 -5.87 0.00
C ASN A 267 -25.29 -5.19 0.34
N THR A 268 -25.48 -3.99 -0.22
CA THR A 268 -26.77 -3.30 -0.17
C THR A 268 -27.51 -3.49 -1.51
N PRO A 269 -28.85 -3.39 -1.53
CA PRO A 269 -29.61 -3.46 -2.79
C PRO A 269 -29.15 -2.43 -3.84
N TYR A 270 -28.72 -1.24 -3.37
CA TYR A 270 -28.14 -0.21 -4.23
C TYR A 270 -26.82 -0.67 -4.87
N ALA A 271 -25.89 -1.19 -4.08
CA ALA A 271 -24.60 -1.64 -4.58
C ALA A 271 -24.74 -2.87 -5.49
N GLU A 272 -25.59 -3.83 -5.14
CA GLU A 272 -25.89 -5.01 -5.98
C GLU A 272 -26.42 -4.61 -7.37
N LYS A 273 -27.37 -3.67 -7.41
CA LYS A 273 -27.90 -3.14 -8.67
C LYS A 273 -26.80 -2.47 -9.50
N ASN A 274 -25.97 -1.64 -8.88
CA ASN A 274 -24.89 -0.94 -9.58
C ASN A 274 -23.79 -1.90 -10.05
N ARG A 275 -23.47 -2.96 -9.28
CA ARG A 275 -22.55 -4.03 -9.71
C ARG A 275 -23.04 -4.70 -10.98
N LYS A 276 -24.30 -5.16 -11.04
CA LYS A 276 -24.86 -5.80 -12.24
C LYS A 276 -24.78 -4.91 -13.49
N ILE A 277 -25.17 -3.64 -13.35
CA ILE A 277 -25.06 -2.65 -14.45
C ILE A 277 -23.61 -2.50 -14.90
N TYR A 278 -22.67 -2.49 -13.95
CA TYR A 278 -21.26 -2.35 -14.26
C TYR A 278 -20.68 -3.61 -14.90
N GLU A 279 -21.01 -4.80 -14.40
CA GLU A 279 -20.66 -6.10 -14.97
C GLU A 279 -21.11 -6.20 -16.43
N GLU A 280 -22.36 -5.87 -16.73
CA GLU A 280 -22.87 -5.82 -18.11
C GLU A 280 -22.10 -4.84 -19.00
N LYS A 281 -21.69 -3.69 -18.46
CA LYS A 281 -20.87 -2.71 -19.18
C LYS A 281 -19.48 -3.26 -19.47
N LEU A 282 -18.85 -3.92 -18.49
CA LEU A 282 -17.52 -4.51 -18.64
C LEU A 282 -17.54 -5.70 -19.62
N LEU A 283 -18.54 -6.57 -19.55
CA LEU A 283 -18.71 -7.69 -20.49
C LEU A 283 -18.93 -7.19 -21.93
N ARG A 284 -19.76 -6.17 -22.13
CA ARG A 284 -19.94 -5.53 -23.45
C ARG A 284 -18.66 -4.88 -23.96
N HIS A 285 -17.82 -4.36 -23.07
CA HIS A 285 -16.52 -3.82 -23.45
C HIS A 285 -15.56 -4.93 -23.86
N MET A 286 -15.47 -6.00 -23.07
CA MET A 286 -14.65 -7.19 -23.35
C MET A 286 -15.03 -7.83 -24.70
N LYS A 287 -16.32 -8.14 -24.92
CA LYS A 287 -16.79 -8.78 -26.16
C LYS A 287 -16.53 -7.96 -27.42
N ARG A 288 -16.38 -6.63 -27.29
CA ARG A 288 -16.08 -5.73 -28.41
C ARG A 288 -14.61 -5.78 -28.83
N LEU A 289 -13.71 -6.07 -27.88
CA LEU A 289 -12.27 -5.98 -28.09
C LEU A 289 -11.61 -7.35 -28.25
N VAL A 290 -12.21 -8.39 -27.66
CA VAL A 290 -11.63 -9.73 -27.59
C VAL A 290 -12.27 -10.64 -28.66
N PRO A 291 -11.48 -11.51 -29.33
CA PRO A 291 -12.00 -12.54 -30.21
C PRO A 291 -13.07 -13.44 -29.57
N GLU A 292 -14.06 -13.87 -30.36
CA GLU A 292 -15.20 -14.67 -29.89
C GLU A 292 -14.79 -15.96 -29.18
N LYS A 293 -13.71 -16.62 -29.62
CA LYS A 293 -13.16 -17.84 -29.00
C LYS A 293 -12.83 -17.70 -27.51
N TYR A 294 -12.60 -16.48 -27.00
CA TYR A 294 -12.27 -16.24 -25.60
C TYR A 294 -13.45 -15.72 -24.77
N TRP A 295 -14.62 -15.44 -25.36
CA TRP A 295 -15.72 -14.79 -24.63
C TRP A 295 -16.20 -15.59 -23.42
N GLU A 296 -16.37 -16.90 -23.56
CA GLU A 296 -16.76 -17.78 -22.45
C GLU A 296 -15.65 -17.85 -21.40
N THR A 297 -14.42 -18.11 -21.85
CA THR A 297 -13.23 -18.24 -21.00
C THR A 297 -12.92 -16.97 -20.20
N MET A 298 -13.29 -15.79 -20.72
CA MET A 298 -13.05 -14.49 -20.11
C MET A 298 -14.26 -13.90 -19.35
N THR A 299 -15.40 -14.59 -19.29
CA THR A 299 -16.57 -14.12 -18.54
C THR A 299 -16.50 -14.61 -17.09
N PRO A 300 -16.26 -13.74 -16.09
CA PRO A 300 -16.16 -14.17 -14.69
C PRO A 300 -17.48 -14.65 -14.09
N ASP A 301 -17.42 -15.63 -13.19
CA ASP A 301 -18.55 -16.25 -12.47
C ASP A 301 -18.76 -15.66 -11.06
N TYR A 302 -18.03 -14.60 -10.72
CA TYR A 302 -18.09 -13.91 -9.44
C TYR A 302 -18.33 -12.42 -9.63
N GLY A 303 -18.89 -11.76 -8.60
CA GLY A 303 -19.26 -10.34 -8.66
C GLY A 303 -18.07 -9.38 -8.81
N VAL A 304 -18.27 -8.28 -9.53
CA VAL A 304 -17.26 -7.22 -9.69
C VAL A 304 -16.90 -6.59 -8.35
N GLY A 305 -15.60 -6.44 -8.08
CA GLY A 305 -15.08 -5.91 -6.82
C GLY A 305 -14.67 -6.96 -5.79
N CYS A 306 -15.03 -8.25 -5.99
CA CYS A 306 -14.56 -9.33 -5.12
C CYS A 306 -13.03 -9.51 -5.17
N LYS A 307 -12.45 -9.32 -6.37
CA LYS A 307 -11.00 -9.14 -6.59
C LYS A 307 -10.71 -7.71 -7.02
N ARG A 308 -9.47 -7.25 -6.85
CA ARG A 308 -9.02 -5.98 -7.44
C ARG A 308 -9.20 -6.06 -8.97
N ARG A 309 -9.88 -5.07 -9.54
CA ARG A 309 -10.12 -4.98 -10.97
C ARG A 309 -8.80 -4.64 -11.68
N ILE A 310 -8.65 -5.14 -12.90
CA ILE A 310 -7.56 -4.73 -13.78
C ILE A 310 -8.01 -3.50 -14.55
N PHE A 311 -7.25 -2.42 -14.47
CA PHE A 311 -7.45 -1.25 -15.33
C PHE A 311 -6.61 -1.43 -16.59
N ASP A 312 -7.29 -1.65 -17.71
CA ASP A 312 -6.64 -2.04 -18.95
C ASP A 312 -6.58 -0.90 -19.97
N LYS A 313 -5.48 -0.88 -20.72
CA LYS A 313 -5.31 -0.08 -21.94
C LYS A 313 -5.09 -0.95 -23.18
N ARG A 314 -4.60 -2.19 -23.04
CA ARG A 314 -4.01 -2.97 -24.15
C ARG A 314 -4.23 -4.48 -24.06
N TRP A 315 -4.42 -5.06 -22.88
CA TRP A 315 -4.54 -6.51 -22.68
C TRP A 315 -5.69 -7.12 -23.47
N LEU A 316 -6.90 -6.57 -23.37
CA LEU A 316 -8.05 -7.11 -24.11
C LEU A 316 -7.80 -7.09 -25.62
N THR A 317 -7.27 -5.97 -26.13
CA THR A 317 -6.95 -5.81 -27.56
C THR A 317 -5.81 -6.72 -27.99
N SER A 318 -4.82 -6.96 -27.14
CA SER A 318 -3.64 -7.80 -27.45
C SER A 318 -3.99 -9.26 -27.73
N LEU A 319 -5.15 -9.73 -27.27
CA LEU A 319 -5.61 -11.10 -27.54
C LEU A 319 -6.01 -11.33 -29.01
N ASN A 320 -6.04 -10.28 -29.84
CA ASN A 320 -6.17 -10.40 -31.30
C ASN A 320 -4.83 -10.70 -31.99
N ASP A 321 -3.70 -10.55 -31.30
CA ASP A 321 -2.38 -10.88 -31.85
C ASP A 321 -2.27 -12.40 -31.99
N PRO A 322 -1.99 -12.95 -33.20
CA PRO A 322 -1.86 -14.39 -33.39
C PRO A 322 -0.69 -15.01 -32.63
N LYS A 323 0.27 -14.21 -32.16
CA LYS A 323 1.38 -14.68 -31.31
C LYS A 323 0.96 -14.90 -29.85
N ILE A 324 -0.21 -14.39 -29.43
CA ILE A 324 -0.70 -14.52 -28.05
C ILE A 324 -1.79 -15.58 -27.98
N GLU A 325 -1.52 -16.61 -27.17
CA GLU A 325 -2.49 -17.62 -26.78
C GLU A 325 -2.86 -17.44 -25.31
N LEU A 326 -4.16 -17.31 -25.02
CA LEU A 326 -4.70 -17.37 -23.66
C LEU A 326 -5.32 -18.74 -23.45
N THR A 327 -4.88 -19.48 -22.43
CA THR A 327 -5.42 -20.79 -22.11
C THR A 327 -5.76 -20.91 -20.63
N THR A 328 -6.77 -21.72 -20.33
CA THR A 328 -7.17 -22.11 -18.97
C THR A 328 -6.83 -23.56 -18.64
N GLN A 329 -6.11 -24.26 -19.52
CA GLN A 329 -5.61 -25.59 -19.20
C GLN A 329 -4.62 -25.49 -18.02
N PRO A 330 -4.76 -26.34 -16.98
CA PRO A 330 -3.87 -26.31 -15.83
C PRO A 330 -2.44 -26.65 -16.24
N LEU A 331 -1.47 -25.91 -15.70
CA LEU A 331 -0.06 -26.30 -15.76
C LEU A 331 0.12 -27.57 -14.91
N THR A 332 0.66 -28.65 -15.47
CA THR A 332 0.81 -29.93 -14.75
C THR A 332 2.26 -30.30 -14.48
N ARG A 333 3.17 -30.04 -15.42
CA ARG A 333 4.62 -30.25 -15.23
C ARG A 333 5.44 -29.38 -16.16
N VAL A 334 6.73 -29.25 -15.86
CA VAL A 334 7.73 -28.60 -16.71
C VAL A 334 8.60 -29.67 -17.36
N THR A 335 8.96 -29.48 -18.63
CA THR A 335 9.90 -30.32 -19.37
C THR A 335 11.21 -29.55 -19.58
N GLU A 336 12.24 -30.19 -20.13
CA GLU A 336 13.51 -29.49 -20.36
C GLU A 336 13.37 -28.28 -21.31
N LEU A 337 12.39 -28.30 -22.21
CA LEU A 337 12.21 -27.33 -23.31
C LEU A 337 10.80 -26.72 -23.37
N GLY A 338 10.01 -26.89 -22.32
CA GLY A 338 8.59 -26.54 -22.37
C GLY A 338 7.83 -26.76 -21.08
N VAL A 339 6.52 -26.63 -21.19
CA VAL A 339 5.56 -26.93 -20.13
C VAL A 339 4.47 -27.83 -20.67
N VAL A 340 3.90 -28.67 -19.82
CA VAL A 340 2.74 -29.48 -20.16
C VAL A 340 1.52 -28.90 -19.48
N ILE A 341 0.45 -28.72 -20.26
CA ILE A 341 -0.82 -28.19 -19.81
C ILE A 341 -1.94 -29.19 -20.09
N GLY A 342 -2.96 -29.20 -19.24
CA GLY A 342 -4.07 -30.15 -19.32
C GLY A 342 -3.77 -31.52 -18.69
N PRO A 343 -4.69 -32.48 -18.82
CA PRO A 343 -5.99 -32.35 -19.49
C PRO A 343 -6.99 -31.47 -18.71
N GLY A 344 -8.06 -31.05 -19.38
CA GLY A 344 -9.13 -30.22 -18.82
C GLY A 344 -8.80 -28.73 -18.75
N ALA A 345 -9.68 -27.96 -18.14
CA ALA A 345 -9.51 -26.51 -17.92
C ALA A 345 -9.89 -26.13 -16.50
N THR A 346 -9.20 -25.13 -15.94
CA THR A 346 -9.53 -24.52 -14.65
C THR A 346 -10.74 -23.59 -14.75
N TYR A 347 -11.07 -23.14 -15.97
CA TYR A 347 -12.19 -22.25 -16.23
C TYR A 347 -12.68 -22.34 -17.69
N PRO A 348 -14.00 -22.40 -17.93
CA PRO A 348 -15.08 -22.59 -16.95
C PRO A 348 -15.00 -23.97 -16.25
N LYS A 349 -15.62 -24.12 -15.07
CA LYS A 349 -15.40 -25.29 -14.17
C LYS A 349 -15.94 -26.64 -14.69
N ASN A 350 -16.70 -26.65 -15.78
CA ASN A 350 -17.42 -27.83 -16.29
C ASN A 350 -17.18 -28.05 -17.79
N VAL A 351 -15.93 -27.95 -18.25
CA VAL A 351 -15.58 -28.26 -19.64
C VAL A 351 -15.52 -29.78 -19.87
N ASN A 352 -15.83 -30.22 -21.07
CA ASN A 352 -15.54 -31.60 -21.48
C ASN A 352 -14.02 -31.76 -21.61
N GLN A 353 -13.44 -32.74 -20.91
CA GLN A 353 -11.98 -32.94 -20.91
C GLN A 353 -11.45 -33.33 -22.29
N GLU A 354 -12.28 -33.96 -23.13
CA GLU A 354 -11.92 -34.34 -24.50
C GLU A 354 -11.61 -33.11 -25.38
N ASP A 355 -12.22 -31.97 -25.09
CA ASP A 355 -11.97 -30.71 -25.81
C ASP A 355 -10.65 -30.04 -25.38
N TYR A 356 -10.08 -30.47 -24.25
CA TYR A 356 -8.87 -29.91 -23.65
C TYR A 356 -7.85 -31.03 -23.34
N PRO A 357 -7.30 -31.70 -24.36
CA PRO A 357 -6.33 -32.77 -24.15
C PRO A 357 -5.03 -32.23 -23.52
N GLU A 358 -4.30 -33.11 -22.84
CA GLU A 358 -2.93 -32.81 -22.44
C GLU A 358 -2.09 -32.47 -23.68
N ARG A 359 -1.33 -31.38 -23.61
CA ARG A 359 -0.38 -31.01 -24.66
C ARG A 359 0.85 -30.32 -24.10
N GLU A 360 1.95 -30.46 -24.81
CA GLU A 360 3.19 -29.74 -24.53
C GLU A 360 3.21 -28.40 -25.26
N VAL A 361 3.64 -27.36 -24.54
CA VAL A 361 3.84 -26.01 -25.03
C VAL A 361 5.33 -25.68 -24.92
N PRO A 362 6.02 -25.40 -26.05
CA PRO A 362 7.41 -24.99 -26.04
C PRO A 362 7.61 -23.74 -25.20
N ALA A 363 8.68 -23.71 -24.40
CA ALA A 363 9.02 -22.56 -23.57
C ALA A 363 10.54 -22.41 -23.52
N ASP A 364 11.03 -21.27 -24.02
CA ASP A 364 12.40 -20.83 -23.80
C ASP A 364 12.50 -19.96 -22.53
N ILE A 365 11.40 -19.26 -22.21
CA ILE A 365 11.29 -18.36 -21.07
C ILE A 365 9.97 -18.61 -20.35
N ILE A 366 10.01 -18.72 -19.02
CA ILE A 366 8.83 -18.76 -18.15
C ILE A 366 8.83 -17.52 -17.25
N VAL A 367 7.79 -16.69 -17.38
CA VAL A 367 7.59 -15.51 -16.53
C VAL A 367 6.51 -15.82 -15.50
N LEU A 368 6.87 -15.84 -14.22
CA LEU A 368 5.91 -15.94 -13.12
C LEU A 368 5.27 -14.58 -12.87
N ALA A 369 3.96 -14.49 -13.11
CA ALA A 369 3.12 -13.34 -12.80
C ALA A 369 1.97 -13.77 -11.87
N ASN A 370 2.31 -14.64 -10.91
CA ASN A 370 1.40 -15.31 -9.97
C ASN A 370 1.19 -14.54 -8.64
N GLY A 371 1.84 -13.38 -8.48
CA GLY A 371 1.57 -12.43 -7.40
C GLY A 371 2.58 -12.50 -6.25
N PHE A 372 2.15 -12.09 -5.06
CA PHE A 372 3.01 -11.98 -3.87
C PHE A 372 2.52 -12.90 -2.75
N ASP A 373 3.40 -13.28 -1.83
CA ASP A 373 2.99 -13.90 -0.57
C ASP A 373 2.35 -12.84 0.32
N THR A 374 1.03 -12.95 0.49
CA THR A 374 0.21 -11.97 1.21
C THR A 374 -0.36 -12.50 2.51
N THR A 375 -0.07 -13.76 2.87
CA THR A 375 -0.60 -14.37 4.10
C THR A 375 0.37 -14.19 5.26
N ARG A 376 1.67 -14.07 4.98
CA ARG A 376 2.71 -13.84 5.99
C ARG A 376 3.00 -12.35 6.17
N TRP A 377 2.25 -11.71 7.06
CA TRP A 377 2.49 -10.32 7.42
C TRP A 377 3.86 -10.11 8.05
N LEU A 378 4.48 -8.96 7.75
CA LEU A 378 5.79 -8.55 8.23
C LEU A 378 6.98 -9.41 7.79
N HIS A 379 6.81 -10.48 7.02
CA HIS A 379 7.93 -11.36 6.64
C HIS A 379 9.07 -10.60 5.90
N PRO A 380 10.35 -10.85 6.21
CA PRO A 380 10.91 -11.80 7.19
C PRO A 380 11.12 -11.22 8.60
N LEU A 381 10.63 -10.01 8.89
CA LEU A 381 10.82 -9.33 10.18
C LEU A 381 10.16 -10.12 11.33
N LYS A 382 10.96 -10.57 12.28
CA LYS A 382 10.49 -11.14 13.54
C LYS A 382 10.25 -10.04 14.57
N VAL A 383 9.07 -9.99 15.18
CA VAL A 383 8.72 -8.98 16.19
C VAL A 383 8.30 -9.68 17.46
N VAL A 384 9.15 -9.62 18.48
CA VAL A 384 8.93 -10.27 19.77
C VAL A 384 8.54 -9.24 20.82
N GLY A 385 7.28 -9.28 21.24
CA GLY A 385 6.68 -8.36 22.20
C GLY A 385 6.89 -8.76 23.65
N GLN A 386 5.93 -8.38 24.49
CA GLN A 386 5.87 -8.78 25.89
C GLN A 386 5.77 -10.31 26.02
N ASP A 387 6.23 -10.85 27.14
CA ASP A 387 6.24 -12.30 27.43
C ASP A 387 6.97 -13.17 26.39
N GLY A 388 7.78 -12.57 25.52
CA GLY A 388 8.53 -13.29 24.49
C GLY A 388 7.68 -13.77 23.32
N LYS A 389 6.44 -13.29 23.17
CA LYS A 389 5.53 -13.69 22.09
C LYS A 389 5.90 -13.03 20.78
N ASP A 390 5.93 -13.81 19.71
CA ASP A 390 6.07 -13.30 18.35
C ASP A 390 4.73 -12.78 17.81
N LEU A 391 4.77 -11.63 17.12
CA LEU A 391 3.59 -10.91 16.63
C LEU A 391 2.79 -11.73 15.63
N VAL A 392 3.46 -12.36 14.66
CA VAL A 392 2.79 -13.13 13.60
C VAL A 392 2.21 -14.42 14.18
N HIS A 393 2.94 -15.11 15.04
CA HIS A 393 2.43 -16.27 15.75
C HIS A 393 1.21 -15.93 16.63
N LEU A 394 1.24 -14.80 17.35
CA LEU A 394 0.10 -14.39 18.17
C LEU A 394 -1.13 -14.05 17.33
N MET A 395 -0.93 -13.47 16.14
CA MET A 395 -2.01 -13.27 15.18
C MET A 395 -2.64 -14.61 14.76
N GLU A 396 -1.81 -15.60 14.39
CA GLU A 396 -2.25 -16.94 14.01
C GLU A 396 -2.98 -17.67 15.15
N GLU A 397 -2.46 -17.61 16.38
CA GLU A 397 -3.12 -18.14 17.59
C GLU A 397 -4.52 -17.56 17.80
N ARG A 398 -4.73 -16.30 17.37
CA ARG A 398 -6.01 -15.59 17.50
C ARG A 398 -6.90 -15.72 16.25
N GLY A 399 -6.59 -16.64 15.35
CA GLY A 399 -7.40 -16.97 14.17
C GLY A 399 -6.99 -16.24 12.89
N GLY A 400 -6.00 -15.35 12.94
CA GLY A 400 -5.47 -14.70 11.74
C GLY A 400 -4.91 -13.30 11.99
N ALA A 401 -4.23 -12.78 10.97
CA ALA A 401 -3.63 -11.45 11.00
C ALA A 401 -4.64 -10.35 11.31
N GLN A 402 -4.31 -9.55 12.32
CA GLN A 402 -5.17 -8.51 12.88
C GLN A 402 -4.33 -7.43 13.57
N ALA A 403 -4.83 -6.19 13.54
CA ALA A 403 -4.24 -5.10 14.30
C ALA A 403 -5.28 -4.01 14.53
N TYR A 404 -5.24 -3.38 15.70
CA TYR A 404 -6.09 -2.23 16.01
C TYR A 404 -5.77 -1.07 15.05
N GLN A 405 -6.78 -0.65 14.28
CA GLN A 405 -6.63 0.29 13.16
C GLN A 405 -5.55 -0.09 12.15
N GLY A 406 -5.25 -1.39 12.03
CA GLY A 406 -4.16 -1.87 11.17
C GLY A 406 -2.77 -1.35 11.57
N THR A 407 -2.64 -0.81 12.78
CA THR A 407 -1.48 0.00 13.19
C THR A 407 -0.83 -0.48 14.49
N ALA A 408 -1.55 -1.11 15.41
CA ALA A 408 -0.99 -1.57 16.70
C ALA A 408 -1.60 -2.90 17.14
N MET A 409 -0.88 -3.62 18.01
CA MET A 409 -1.33 -4.88 18.61
C MET A 409 -0.98 -4.90 20.10
N ASP A 410 -1.87 -5.43 20.95
CA ASP A 410 -1.67 -5.51 22.39
C ASP A 410 -0.48 -6.43 22.73
N GLY A 411 0.31 -6.05 23.73
CA GLY A 411 1.55 -6.75 24.05
C GLY A 411 2.73 -6.34 23.16
N PHE A 412 2.59 -5.31 22.32
CA PHE A 412 3.67 -4.75 21.49
C PHE A 412 3.82 -3.23 21.74
N PRO A 413 4.20 -2.83 22.96
CA PRO A 413 4.28 -1.42 23.33
C PRO A 413 5.25 -0.65 22.43
N ASN A 414 4.87 0.57 22.06
CA ASN A 414 5.66 1.48 21.21
C ASN A 414 6.01 0.92 19.81
N PHE A 415 5.40 -0.18 19.38
CA PHE A 415 5.51 -0.70 18.03
C PHE A 415 4.27 -0.32 17.22
N PHE A 416 4.49 0.16 16.00
CA PHE A 416 3.43 0.53 15.08
C PHE A 416 3.65 -0.08 13.70
N MET A 417 2.58 -0.38 12.99
CA MET A 417 2.58 -0.86 11.61
C MET A 417 2.00 0.22 10.70
N LEU A 418 2.62 0.41 9.54
CA LEU A 418 2.04 1.14 8.42
C LEU A 418 1.66 0.12 7.35
N PHE A 419 0.43 0.24 6.85
CA PHE A 419 -0.15 -0.72 5.92
C PHE A 419 -0.19 -2.12 6.51
N GLY A 420 -0.63 -2.25 7.77
CA GLY A 420 -0.87 -3.54 8.43
C GLY A 420 -2.22 -4.17 8.05
N PRO A 421 -2.65 -5.23 8.77
CA PRO A 421 -3.90 -5.93 8.48
C PRO A 421 -5.13 -5.03 8.44
N ASN A 422 -6.07 -5.35 7.55
CA ASN A 422 -7.33 -4.64 7.34
C ASN A 422 -7.19 -3.15 6.98
N THR A 423 -6.17 -2.78 6.22
CA THR A 423 -5.95 -1.38 5.77
C THR A 423 -5.99 -1.20 4.26
N ALA A 424 -5.89 -2.29 3.50
CA ALA A 424 -5.96 -2.21 2.05
C ALA A 424 -7.36 -1.78 1.60
N THR A 425 -7.41 -1.07 0.48
CA THR A 425 -8.68 -0.64 -0.12
C THR A 425 -8.79 -1.12 -1.55
N GLY A 426 -10.02 -1.50 -1.94
CA GLY A 426 -10.33 -1.88 -3.32
C GLY A 426 -10.68 -0.71 -4.23
N HIS A 427 -10.89 0.48 -3.66
CA HIS A 427 -11.48 1.64 -4.35
C HIS A 427 -10.66 2.92 -4.29
N SER A 428 -9.66 3.01 -3.41
CA SER A 428 -8.95 4.27 -3.10
C SER A 428 -7.42 4.10 -3.10
N SER A 429 -6.71 5.17 -2.72
CA SER A 429 -5.25 5.23 -2.72
C SER A 429 -4.65 4.70 -1.42
N VAL A 430 -3.72 3.75 -1.54
CA VAL A 430 -2.92 3.26 -0.40
C VAL A 430 -2.08 4.39 0.24
N VAL A 431 -1.69 5.39 -0.53
CA VAL A 431 -0.94 6.56 -0.02
C VAL A 431 -1.79 7.32 0.99
N MET A 432 -3.09 7.52 0.73
CA MET A 432 -4.00 8.19 1.66
C MET A 432 -4.17 7.39 2.95
N ALA A 433 -4.40 6.07 2.85
CA ALA A 433 -4.51 5.20 4.02
C ALA A 433 -3.21 5.25 4.86
N SER A 434 -2.05 5.21 4.19
CA SER A 434 -0.73 5.28 4.83
C SER A 434 -0.50 6.60 5.55
N GLU A 435 -0.83 7.74 4.93
CA GLU A 435 -0.76 9.05 5.58
C GLU A 435 -1.66 9.13 6.82
N ASN A 436 -2.86 8.52 6.76
CA ASN A 436 -3.76 8.44 7.91
C ASN A 436 -3.15 7.64 9.06
N MET A 437 -2.56 6.46 8.78
CA MET A 437 -1.88 5.64 9.79
C MET A 437 -0.64 6.32 10.39
N VAL A 438 0.14 7.03 9.56
CA VAL A 438 1.27 7.85 10.04
C VAL A 438 0.76 8.93 10.99
N ASN A 439 -0.26 9.69 10.60
CA ASN A 439 -0.84 10.74 11.43
C ASN A 439 -1.44 10.21 12.73
N PHE A 440 -2.05 9.01 12.70
CA PHE A 440 -2.55 8.32 13.88
C PHE A 440 -1.40 7.93 14.83
N SER A 441 -0.40 7.22 14.32
CA SER A 441 0.77 6.76 15.07
C SER A 441 1.53 7.93 15.71
N LEU A 442 1.73 9.02 14.97
CA LEU A 442 2.45 10.20 15.44
C LEU A 442 1.82 10.85 16.68
N LYS A 443 0.52 10.70 16.91
CA LYS A 443 -0.14 11.21 18.14
C LYS A 443 0.40 10.53 19.39
N PHE A 444 0.71 9.24 19.31
CA PHE A 444 1.25 8.43 20.41
C PHE A 444 2.78 8.53 20.47
N VAL A 445 3.47 8.43 19.32
CA VAL A 445 4.93 8.56 19.23
C VAL A 445 5.41 9.89 19.81
N LYS A 446 4.67 10.99 19.58
CA LYS A 446 4.98 12.30 20.15
C LYS A 446 5.04 12.30 21.69
N LEU A 447 4.21 11.51 22.37
CA LEU A 447 4.25 11.40 23.83
C LEU A 447 5.59 10.81 24.29
N ILE A 448 6.06 9.77 23.61
CA ILE A 448 7.31 9.08 23.94
C ILE A 448 8.52 9.96 23.65
N LEU A 449 8.57 10.56 22.46
CA LEU A 449 9.70 11.40 22.05
C LEU A 449 9.80 12.69 22.88
N ASN A 450 8.68 13.26 23.33
CA ASN A 450 8.68 14.40 24.26
C ASN A 450 9.03 14.02 25.70
N GLY A 451 9.18 12.73 26.01
CA GLY A 451 9.39 12.21 27.37
C GLY A 451 8.16 12.38 28.26
N GLU A 452 6.96 12.42 27.68
CA GLU A 452 5.67 12.51 28.39
C GLU A 452 5.11 11.12 28.74
N ALA A 453 5.43 10.11 27.94
CA ALA A 453 5.12 8.71 28.21
C ALA A 453 6.36 7.83 28.05
N GLN A 454 6.39 6.71 28.78
CA GLN A 454 7.41 5.67 28.65
C GLN A 454 6.94 4.58 27.68
N THR A 455 5.69 4.14 27.83
CA THR A 455 5.06 3.16 26.95
C THR A 455 3.66 3.60 26.52
N VAL A 456 3.30 3.23 25.30
CA VAL A 456 1.93 3.25 24.78
C VAL A 456 1.65 1.86 24.20
N ASP A 457 0.58 1.24 24.64
CA ASP A 457 0.14 -0.06 24.16
C ASP A 457 -1.38 -0.07 24.01
N VAL A 458 -1.91 -0.78 23.02
CA VAL A 458 -3.37 -0.90 22.86
C VAL A 458 -3.90 -1.89 23.89
N LYS A 459 -5.09 -1.62 24.42
CA LYS A 459 -5.75 -2.57 25.34
C LYS A 459 -6.19 -3.81 24.55
N HIS A 460 -5.92 -4.99 25.11
CA HIS A 460 -6.40 -6.25 24.55
C HIS A 460 -7.91 -6.24 24.23
N SER A 461 -8.74 -5.76 25.15
CA SER A 461 -10.19 -5.67 24.94
C SER A 461 -10.58 -4.76 23.77
N ALA A 462 -9.80 -3.71 23.51
CA ALA A 462 -10.06 -2.79 22.41
C ALA A 462 -9.64 -3.37 21.07
N GLU A 463 -8.50 -4.08 21.01
CA GLU A 463 -8.10 -4.83 19.82
C GLU A 463 -9.14 -5.90 19.47
N VAL A 464 -9.52 -6.76 20.42
CA VAL A 464 -10.50 -7.82 20.19
C VAL A 464 -11.83 -7.25 19.71
N ALA A 465 -12.32 -6.18 20.33
CA ALA A 465 -13.56 -5.52 19.92
C ALA A 465 -13.46 -4.93 18.50
N PHE A 466 -12.33 -4.28 18.18
CA PHE A 466 -12.09 -3.74 16.84
C PHE A 466 -12.01 -4.85 15.78
N THR A 467 -11.24 -5.92 16.04
CA THR A 467 -11.14 -7.04 15.11
C THR A 467 -12.50 -7.68 14.86
N ALA A 468 -13.29 -7.92 15.91
CA ALA A 468 -14.63 -8.49 15.77
C ALA A 468 -15.55 -7.59 14.93
N GLU A 469 -15.53 -6.27 15.16
CA GLU A 469 -16.26 -5.28 14.36
C GLU A 469 -15.89 -5.37 12.87
N ILE A 470 -14.59 -5.39 12.57
CA ILE A 470 -14.08 -5.43 11.20
C ILE A 470 -14.43 -6.75 10.50
N GLN A 471 -14.21 -7.89 11.15
CA GLN A 471 -14.53 -9.20 10.56
C GLN A 471 -16.03 -9.37 10.32
N GLU A 472 -16.88 -8.85 11.21
CA GLU A 472 -18.35 -8.87 11.01
C GLU A 472 -18.78 -7.96 9.85
N ALA A 473 -18.22 -6.76 9.77
CA ALA A 473 -18.51 -5.84 8.66
C ALA A 473 -18.09 -6.42 7.30
N LEU A 474 -16.95 -7.11 7.24
CA LEU A 474 -16.46 -7.77 6.02
C LEU A 474 -17.41 -8.84 5.49
N LYS A 475 -18.23 -9.48 6.35
CA LYS A 475 -19.24 -10.45 5.89
C LYS A 475 -20.30 -9.83 4.99
N ASN A 476 -20.58 -8.54 5.18
CA ASN A 476 -21.61 -7.79 4.48
C ASN A 476 -21.07 -7.03 3.26
N THR A 477 -20.01 -7.56 2.64
CA THR A 477 -19.35 -6.96 1.47
C THR A 477 -19.19 -7.94 0.32
N VAL A 478 -18.93 -7.43 -0.88
CA VAL A 478 -18.66 -8.23 -2.09
C VAL A 478 -17.41 -9.09 -1.94
N TRP A 479 -16.49 -8.75 -1.03
CA TRP A 479 -15.30 -9.57 -0.78
C TRP A 479 -15.63 -10.96 -0.22
N ARG A 480 -16.86 -11.17 0.29
CA ARG A 480 -17.36 -12.47 0.75
C ARG A 480 -18.41 -13.08 -0.20
N SER A 481 -18.57 -12.57 -1.42
CA SER A 481 -19.61 -13.03 -2.37
C SER A 481 -19.21 -14.27 -3.20
N GLY A 482 -18.43 -15.19 -2.64
CA GLY A 482 -18.13 -16.49 -3.27
C GLY A 482 -17.02 -16.53 -4.33
N CYS A 483 -16.12 -15.54 -4.40
CA CYS A 483 -14.91 -15.68 -5.22
C CYS A 483 -13.81 -16.46 -4.48
N HIS A 484 -12.61 -16.58 -5.06
CA HIS A 484 -11.36 -16.91 -4.35
C HIS A 484 -10.37 -15.76 -4.57
N SER A 485 -10.13 -14.96 -3.54
CA SER A 485 -9.18 -13.84 -3.54
C SER A 485 -8.07 -14.07 -2.51
N TRP A 486 -6.92 -13.42 -2.69
CA TRP A 486 -5.83 -13.42 -1.70
C TRP A 486 -6.17 -12.62 -0.43
N TYR A 487 -7.36 -12.04 -0.34
CA TYR A 487 -7.83 -11.25 0.80
C TYR A 487 -8.19 -12.08 2.03
N TYR A 488 -8.53 -13.36 1.88
CA TYR A 488 -8.95 -14.20 2.99
C TYR A 488 -8.40 -15.61 2.91
N THR A 489 -8.32 -16.24 4.09
CA THR A 489 -7.93 -17.63 4.31
C THR A 489 -9.10 -18.58 4.02
N GLU A 490 -8.84 -19.88 3.97
CA GLU A 490 -9.86 -20.91 3.66
C GLU A 490 -11.03 -20.93 4.67
N ASP A 491 -10.77 -20.62 5.94
CA ASP A 491 -11.77 -20.46 7.00
C ASP A 491 -12.54 -19.13 6.92
N GLY A 492 -12.20 -18.27 5.96
CA GLY A 492 -12.91 -17.04 5.64
C GLY A 492 -12.47 -15.81 6.45
N TRP A 493 -11.32 -15.87 7.13
CA TRP A 493 -10.71 -14.72 7.81
C TRP A 493 -10.13 -13.75 6.78
N ASN A 494 -10.59 -12.51 6.78
CA ASN A 494 -10.08 -11.50 5.86
C ASN A 494 -9.15 -10.54 6.59
N SER A 495 -7.84 -10.71 6.41
CA SER A 495 -6.81 -9.90 7.07
C SER A 495 -6.40 -8.67 6.25
N THR A 496 -6.95 -8.47 5.05
CA THR A 496 -6.35 -7.54 4.10
C THR A 496 -7.12 -6.24 3.98
N VAL A 497 -8.42 -6.33 3.67
CA VAL A 497 -9.18 -5.14 3.25
C VAL A 497 -9.92 -4.48 4.41
N TYR A 498 -10.09 -3.17 4.30
CA TYR A 498 -10.91 -2.38 5.22
C TYR A 498 -12.37 -2.32 4.74
N PRO A 499 -13.37 -2.68 5.56
CA PRO A 499 -14.76 -2.80 5.15
C PRO A 499 -15.53 -1.47 5.00
N TYR A 500 -14.88 -0.32 5.21
CA TYR A 500 -15.53 0.99 5.15
C TYR A 500 -14.80 1.97 4.21
N THR A 501 -15.36 3.18 4.13
CA THR A 501 -14.85 4.29 3.30
C THR A 501 -13.52 4.83 3.83
N GLN A 502 -12.75 5.51 2.98
CA GLN A 502 -11.55 6.22 3.45
C GLN A 502 -11.88 7.45 4.29
N VAL A 503 -13.10 8.02 4.15
CA VAL A 503 -13.61 9.02 5.10
C VAL A 503 -13.73 8.44 6.52
N ASP A 504 -14.26 7.23 6.67
CA ASP A 504 -14.37 6.56 7.97
C ASP A 504 -12.99 6.28 8.56
N PHE A 505 -12.07 5.75 7.74
CA PHE A 505 -10.70 5.48 8.14
C PHE A 505 -9.94 6.76 8.56
N TRP A 506 -10.07 7.83 7.77
CA TRP A 506 -9.53 9.15 8.11
C TRP A 506 -10.09 9.67 9.43
N ARG A 507 -11.40 9.57 9.67
CA ARG A 507 -12.03 9.99 10.93
C ARG A 507 -11.43 9.23 12.11
N ARG A 508 -11.36 7.90 12.02
CA ARG A 508 -10.80 7.03 13.07
C ARG A 508 -9.33 7.36 13.36
N CYS A 509 -8.52 7.56 12.32
CA CYS A 509 -7.12 7.94 12.45
C CYS A 509 -6.92 9.37 13.01
N THR A 510 -7.80 10.30 12.64
CA THR A 510 -7.74 11.69 13.08
C THR A 510 -8.17 11.85 14.54
N PHE A 511 -9.14 11.05 14.99
CA PHE A 511 -9.73 11.12 16.32
C PHE A 511 -9.59 9.78 17.06
N PRO A 512 -8.38 9.44 17.57
CA PRO A 512 -8.19 8.21 18.32
C PRO A 512 -9.05 8.18 19.59
N LYS A 513 -9.58 6.99 19.92
CA LYS A 513 -10.18 6.71 21.22
C LYS A 513 -9.07 6.53 22.24
N TRP A 514 -8.71 7.59 22.96
CA TRP A 514 -7.61 7.55 23.94
C TRP A 514 -7.81 6.54 25.07
N ASP A 515 -9.06 6.21 25.40
CA ASP A 515 -9.38 5.22 26.43
C ASP A 515 -9.11 3.77 25.99
N ASP A 516 -8.86 3.52 24.71
CA ASP A 516 -8.48 2.20 24.18
C ASP A 516 -6.99 1.88 24.42
N TRP A 517 -6.24 2.79 25.05
CA TRP A 517 -4.78 2.70 25.18
C TRP A 517 -4.34 2.63 26.65
N ASN A 518 -3.37 1.76 26.92
CA ASN A 518 -2.58 1.73 28.13
C ASN A 518 -1.36 2.64 27.96
N ILE A 519 -1.40 3.83 28.54
CA ILE A 519 -0.31 4.82 28.46
C ILE A 519 0.36 4.96 29.82
N THR A 520 1.64 4.56 29.90
CA THR A 520 2.45 4.76 31.10
C THR A 520 3.09 6.14 31.05
N TYR A 521 2.45 7.13 31.68
CA TYR A 521 2.95 8.50 31.71
C TYR A 521 4.16 8.67 32.63
N THR A 522 5.11 9.51 32.21
CA THR A 522 6.21 9.96 33.06
C THR A 522 5.73 11.05 34.03
N SER A 523 6.54 11.40 35.02
CA SER A 523 6.29 12.55 35.90
C SER A 523 6.06 13.85 35.11
N LYS A 524 6.84 14.07 34.05
CA LYS A 524 6.68 15.19 33.10
C LYS A 524 5.32 15.15 32.40
N GLY A 525 4.91 13.98 31.91
CA GLY A 525 3.61 13.79 31.26
C GLY A 525 2.44 14.08 32.20
N ILE A 526 2.49 13.55 33.43
CA ILE A 526 1.47 13.77 34.45
C ILE A 526 1.37 15.26 34.80
N ALA A 527 2.50 15.94 35.02
CA ALA A 527 2.52 17.37 35.30
C ALA A 527 1.89 18.19 34.17
N LYS A 528 2.20 17.85 32.90
CA LYS A 528 1.61 18.48 31.72
C LYS A 528 0.11 18.26 31.66
N ILE A 529 -0.37 17.03 31.87
CA ILE A 529 -1.81 16.70 31.88
C ILE A 529 -2.53 17.52 32.95
N ARG A 530 -1.99 17.56 34.18
CA ARG A 530 -2.57 18.36 35.28
C ARG A 530 -2.63 19.84 34.92
N ARG A 531 -1.55 20.41 34.38
CA ARG A 531 -1.51 21.80 33.93
C ARG A 531 -2.52 22.09 32.83
N THR A 532 -2.63 21.22 31.82
CA THR A 532 -3.61 21.39 30.72
C THR A 532 -5.04 21.28 31.23
N LYS A 533 -5.34 20.34 32.15
CA LYS A 533 -6.67 20.24 32.79
C LYS A 533 -6.99 21.49 33.59
N ALA A 534 -6.05 21.98 34.41
CA ALA A 534 -6.22 23.22 35.18
C ALA A 534 -6.46 24.43 34.28
N LEU A 535 -5.69 24.58 33.20
CA LEU A 535 -5.86 25.67 32.24
C LEU A 535 -7.21 25.59 31.54
N ARG A 536 -7.64 24.41 31.08
CA ARG A 536 -8.97 24.22 30.47
C ARG A 536 -10.09 24.56 31.45
N PHE A 537 -9.99 24.08 32.68
CA PHE A 537 -10.95 24.40 33.73
C PHE A 537 -11.01 25.90 33.98
N LEU A 538 -9.86 26.58 34.07
CA LEU A 538 -9.77 28.03 34.21
C LEU A 538 -10.39 28.75 32.99
N THR A 539 -10.09 28.33 31.76
CA THR A 539 -10.65 28.92 30.54
C THR A 539 -12.17 28.76 30.49
N VAL A 540 -12.70 27.57 30.79
CA VAL A 540 -14.16 27.34 30.84
C VAL A 540 -14.79 28.18 31.94
N THR A 541 -14.18 28.23 33.12
CA THR A 541 -14.66 29.06 34.23
C THR A 541 -14.70 30.54 33.85
N LEU A 542 -13.63 31.07 33.25
CA LEU A 542 -13.57 32.44 32.77
C LEU A 542 -14.59 32.72 31.66
N ALA A 543 -14.80 31.77 30.74
CA ALA A 543 -15.80 31.91 29.68
C ALA A 543 -17.22 31.94 30.25
N VAL A 544 -17.54 31.07 31.23
CA VAL A 544 -18.84 31.04 31.92
C VAL A 544 -19.05 32.32 32.73
N VAL A 545 -18.06 32.75 33.52
CA VAL A 545 -18.12 34.01 34.29
C VAL A 545 -18.24 35.22 33.35
N GLY A 546 -17.52 35.22 32.22
CA GLY A 546 -17.62 36.25 31.20
C GLY A 546 -19.02 36.32 30.58
N ALA A 547 -19.58 35.17 30.17
CA ALA A 547 -20.94 35.08 29.64
C ALA A 547 -21.99 35.51 30.68
N TYR A 548 -21.80 35.15 31.95
CA TYR A 548 -22.67 35.57 33.05
C TYR A 548 -22.61 37.08 33.30
N LYS A 549 -21.41 37.68 33.34
CA LYS A 549 -21.25 39.13 33.48
C LYS A 549 -21.83 39.90 32.30
N VAL A 550 -21.63 39.43 31.07
CA VAL A 550 -22.27 40.02 29.87
C VAL A 550 -23.79 40.03 30.02
N ARG A 551 -24.37 38.91 30.47
CA ARG A 551 -25.80 38.79 30.71
C ARG A 551 -26.31 39.71 31.83
N GLN A 552 -25.58 39.85 32.93
CA GLN A 552 -25.94 40.76 34.03
C GLN A 552 -25.81 42.25 33.65
N SER A 553 -24.87 42.59 32.77
CA SER A 553 -24.62 43.98 32.38
C SER A 553 -25.65 44.54 31.39
N GLY A 554 -26.63 43.73 30.95
CA GLY A 554 -27.64 44.14 29.96
C GLY A 554 -27.10 44.44 28.56
N LEU A 555 -25.83 44.08 28.28
CA LEU A 555 -25.15 44.38 27.02
C LEU A 555 -25.80 43.57 25.88
N GLY A 556 -26.32 44.29 24.88
CA GLY A 556 -26.90 43.67 23.69
C GLY A 556 -25.82 43.12 22.75
N LEU A 557 -26.23 42.31 21.76
CA LEU A 557 -25.33 41.76 20.72
C LEU A 557 -24.60 42.85 19.91
N GLN A 558 -25.16 44.06 19.86
CA GLN A 558 -24.55 45.23 19.19
C GLN A 558 -23.43 45.85 20.03
N ASP A 559 -23.57 45.91 21.36
CA ASP A 559 -22.54 46.42 22.26
C ASP A 559 -21.34 45.47 22.34
N LEU A 560 -21.59 44.16 22.27
CA LEU A 560 -20.51 43.16 22.21
C LEU A 560 -19.65 43.30 20.95
N LYS A 561 -20.28 43.61 19.80
CA LYS A 561 -19.55 43.92 18.55
C LYS A 561 -18.72 45.20 18.70
N ALA A 562 -19.23 46.22 19.37
CA ALA A 562 -18.49 47.46 19.63
C ALA A 562 -17.29 47.22 20.56
N VAL A 563 -17.47 46.44 21.63
CA VAL A 563 -16.40 46.09 22.58
C VAL A 563 -15.33 45.23 21.91
N VAL A 564 -15.70 44.20 21.13
CA VAL A 564 -14.74 43.36 20.40
C VAL A 564 -14.00 44.16 19.32
N LYS A 565 -14.69 45.06 18.61
CA LYS A 565 -14.08 45.97 17.64
C LYS A 565 -13.08 46.92 18.30
N ASN A 566 -13.44 47.52 19.44
CA ASN A 566 -12.55 48.40 20.21
C ASN A 566 -11.36 47.63 20.81
N PHE A 567 -11.56 46.39 21.28
CA PHE A 567 -10.50 45.55 21.83
C PHE A 567 -9.51 45.11 20.75
N LEU A 568 -10.00 44.72 19.56
CA LEU A 568 -9.17 44.41 18.40
C LEU A 568 -8.42 45.64 17.88
N GLN A 569 -9.08 46.80 17.78
CA GLN A 569 -8.43 48.05 17.40
C GLN A 569 -7.35 48.48 18.40
N GLY A 570 -7.59 48.31 19.71
CA GLY A 570 -6.60 48.59 20.75
C GLY A 570 -5.41 47.63 20.74
N TYR A 571 -5.63 46.34 20.45
CA TYR A 571 -4.55 45.37 20.29
C TYR A 571 -3.71 45.63 19.04
N VAL A 572 -4.37 45.95 17.91
CA VAL A 572 -3.68 46.33 16.67
C VAL A 572 -2.87 47.62 16.88
N ALA A 573 -3.42 48.62 17.58
CA ALA A 573 -2.69 49.84 17.93
C ALA A 573 -1.46 49.58 18.82
N ARG A 574 -1.57 48.67 19.81
CA ARG A 574 -0.42 48.25 20.65
C ARG A 574 0.63 47.47 19.87
N ILE A 575 0.21 46.61 18.93
CA ILE A 575 1.13 45.91 18.03
C ILE A 575 1.85 46.92 17.13
N PHE A 576 1.15 47.91 16.57
CA PHE A 576 1.76 48.98 15.78
C PHE A 576 2.70 49.87 16.60
N GLN A 577 2.37 50.17 17.86
CA GLN A 577 3.27 50.90 18.77
C GLN A 577 4.53 50.08 19.12
N LEU A 578 4.38 48.78 19.42
CA LEU A 578 5.51 47.86 19.61
C LEU A 578 6.37 47.75 18.36
N TRP A 579 5.75 47.71 17.18
CA TRP A 579 6.45 47.66 15.90
C TRP A 579 7.17 48.97 15.58
N ALA A 580 6.59 50.12 15.92
CA ALA A 580 7.21 51.44 15.79
C ALA A 580 8.40 51.62 16.76
N LEU A 581 8.28 51.13 18.01
CA LEU A 581 9.35 51.09 19.01
C LEU A 581 10.50 50.17 18.59
N LEU A 582 10.19 48.99 18.04
CA LEU A 582 11.19 48.07 17.49
C LEU A 582 11.87 48.66 16.25
N LYS A 583 11.14 49.39 15.40
CA LYS A 583 11.70 50.05 14.22
C LYS A 583 12.61 51.23 14.58
N SER A 584 12.32 51.97 15.67
CA SER A 584 13.20 53.04 16.15
C SER A 584 14.48 52.55 16.81
N GLN A 585 14.51 51.32 17.34
CA GLN A 585 15.72 50.70 17.90
C GLN A 585 16.62 50.02 16.84
N VAL A 586 16.16 49.90 15.59
CA VAL A 586 16.92 49.29 14.48
C VAL A 586 17.52 50.35 13.55
N VAL A 587 17.22 51.64 13.77
CA VAL A 587 17.73 52.79 12.97
C VAL A 587 18.60 53.74 13.82
N SER A 588 18.98 53.33 15.04
CA SER A 588 20.07 53.92 15.83
C SER A 588 21.16 52.89 16.02
#